data_AF-A0A8H7KRZ8-F1
#
_entry.id   AF-A0A8H7KRZ8-F1
#
_cell.length_a   1.000
_cell.length_b   1.000
_cell.length_c   1.000
_cell.angle_alpha   90.00
_cell.angle_beta   90.00
_cell.angle_gamma   90.00
#
_symmetry.space_group_name_H-M   'P 1'
#
loop_
_entity.id
_entity.type
_entity.pdbx_description
1 polymer ?
#
loop_
_entity_poly.entity_id
_entity_poly.type
_entity_poly.pdbx_seq_one_letter_code
_entity_poly.pdbx_strand_id
1 'polypeptide(L)'
;MPLVDHQTEPAIPNFLTSDTPRQDDAGTISGPLNGTNGVNLADLSMPGPSSPKDRERKELENLKKQLLVENRVKDGAENLLVVPNLTEEMRQHVESELAMAKGKIDTIEQQVKSLNARTERKATAPLAPRRRPTGQGSSENAKPKEDSSDDKGACASSLSTQPLDNVATADDLRTSLNYASNCIKALLSAGGRPATSPASPASTSSISPAASTADPDRTRIDIMKRLGGVLQRNMRVRYELNFAELIQSSLTRDNKHAVEKEQVIKLIRAVVTVSRERKSIVGTGPVTVPISDCVMRALVAVADYPEDPFRSVCIQTLAEILLLDIDLVARTGGIRFLLHALGEGPLELGPILAATFLSIIDSPRTRSYLTVGTDLEIALSAITDAYGKGPEHSERMRGCARVIHLMLRTWSGLLYFCMNDMLAIRSIVNTLTIPSLETREIILDMFFDLLNIKTPEWFQTFIDGRRLTMYRKSRLPPEAKKDTSPTERPNETLKLTDQFLALLLLVLVKAGLLDALTGMLEEVATGTNLSRKAILLMAEMLQMANRVLPLSIAADIQV
;
A
#
# COMPACT_ATOMS: atom_id res chain seq x y z
N MET A 1 42.44 -67.65 -6.26
CA MET A 1 43.65 -67.38 -7.08
C MET A 1 43.22 -66.54 -8.29
N PRO A 2 43.89 -65.43 -8.63
CA PRO A 2 44.72 -64.50 -7.84
C PRO A 2 44.10 -63.05 -7.85
N LEU A 3 44.28 -62.23 -6.80
CA LEU A 3 45.28 -61.12 -6.60
C LEU A 3 45.16 -59.98 -7.64
N VAL A 4 45.17 -58.69 -7.29
CA VAL A 4 46.25 -57.95 -6.60
C VAL A 4 45.74 -56.66 -5.91
N ASP A 5 46.37 -56.38 -4.77
CA ASP A 5 46.30 -55.21 -3.88
C ASP A 5 46.84 -53.90 -4.47
N HIS A 6 46.46 -52.76 -3.87
CA HIS A 6 47.46 -51.84 -3.29
C HIS A 6 46.85 -50.82 -2.32
N GLN A 7 47.24 -50.95 -1.05
CA GLN A 7 47.27 -49.88 -0.04
C GLN A 7 48.43 -48.93 -0.32
N THR A 8 48.23 -47.63 -0.05
CA THR A 8 49.20 -46.76 0.66
C THR A 8 48.61 -45.40 1.05
N GLU A 9 48.46 -45.19 2.36
CA GLU A 9 48.55 -43.90 3.07
C GLU A 9 49.81 -43.99 3.97
N PRO A 10 50.29 -42.96 4.72
CA PRO A 10 50.00 -41.52 4.73
C PRO A 10 51.28 -40.64 4.77
N ALA A 11 51.16 -39.31 4.72
CA ALA A 11 52.23 -38.40 5.14
C ALA A 11 51.70 -37.09 5.74
N ILE A 12 52.02 -36.91 7.03
CA ILE A 12 51.90 -35.69 7.85
C ILE A 12 53.09 -34.77 7.54
N PRO A 13 52.99 -33.44 7.79
CA PRO A 13 53.93 -32.90 8.78
C PRO A 13 53.27 -31.97 9.81
N ASN A 14 53.58 -32.25 11.09
CA ASN A 14 53.48 -31.38 12.24
C ASN A 14 54.82 -30.64 12.40
N PHE A 15 54.78 -29.35 12.74
CA PHE A 15 55.72 -28.64 13.63
C PHE A 15 54.93 -27.41 14.15
N LEU A 16 54.49 -27.35 15.43
CA LEU A 16 55.22 -26.89 16.63
C LEU A 16 55.89 -25.51 16.38
N THR A 17 55.79 -24.45 17.18
CA THR A 17 55.38 -24.25 18.58
C THR A 17 55.44 -22.74 18.90
N SER A 18 54.70 -22.35 19.93
CA SER A 18 54.97 -21.32 20.97
C SER A 18 55.45 -19.92 20.57
N ASP A 19 54.77 -18.88 21.07
CA ASP A 19 55.30 -18.09 22.20
C ASP A 19 54.33 -16.99 22.64
N THR A 20 53.92 -17.07 23.91
CA THR A 20 53.57 -15.92 24.76
C THR A 20 54.71 -15.74 25.77
N PRO A 21 55.13 -14.51 26.09
CA PRO A 21 54.85 -13.96 27.45
C PRO A 21 54.53 -12.44 27.44
N ARG A 22 53.49 -11.98 28.17
CA ARG A 22 53.49 -11.26 29.48
C ARG A 22 54.14 -9.85 29.50
N GLN A 23 53.32 -8.82 29.82
CA GLN A 23 53.37 -7.90 31.00
C GLN A 23 54.54 -6.88 30.99
N ASP A 24 54.43 -5.59 31.32
CA ASP A 24 53.48 -4.71 31.99
C ASP A 24 53.71 -3.28 31.43
N ASP A 25 52.74 -2.36 31.51
CA ASP A 25 52.97 -1.07 32.17
C ASP A 25 51.70 -0.22 32.30
N ALA A 26 51.61 0.41 33.47
CA ALA A 26 50.49 1.15 34.02
C ALA A 26 50.31 2.54 33.40
N GLY A 27 49.07 3.07 33.45
CA GLY A 27 48.80 4.44 33.03
C GLY A 27 47.35 4.92 33.17
N THR A 28 46.89 5.05 34.41
CA THR A 28 45.97 6.12 34.87
C THR A 28 44.46 6.00 34.58
N ILE A 29 43.74 5.84 35.69
CA ILE A 29 42.30 5.96 35.91
C ILE A 29 41.90 7.43 36.00
N SER A 30 40.88 7.84 35.24
CA SER A 30 39.95 8.95 35.54
C SER A 30 38.63 8.73 34.79
N GLY A 31 37.52 8.47 35.51
CA GLY A 31 36.15 8.67 34.99
C GLY A 31 35.68 10.12 35.20
N PRO A 32 34.39 10.46 35.02
CA PRO A 32 33.28 9.68 34.45
C PRO A 32 32.61 10.34 33.22
N LEU A 33 31.78 9.51 32.57
CA LEU A 33 30.91 9.81 31.44
C LEU A 33 29.79 10.79 31.83
N ASN A 34 29.58 11.85 31.03
CA ASN A 34 28.26 12.46 30.87
C ASN A 34 28.14 13.21 29.52
N GLY A 35 27.03 12.94 28.82
CA GLY A 35 26.40 13.83 27.84
C GLY A 35 27.09 14.07 26.49
N THR A 36 26.52 13.53 25.41
CA THR A 36 25.89 14.31 24.31
C THR A 36 25.45 13.37 23.19
N ASN A 37 24.13 13.37 22.92
CA ASN A 37 23.55 12.74 21.74
C ASN A 37 24.07 13.44 20.48
N GLY A 38 24.80 12.71 19.66
CA GLY A 38 25.10 13.08 18.28
C GLY A 38 23.82 13.04 17.45
N VAL A 39 23.38 14.21 16.98
CA VAL A 39 22.33 14.34 15.97
C VAL A 39 22.99 14.11 14.61
N ASN A 40 22.55 13.07 13.90
CA ASN A 40 23.04 12.75 12.57
C ASN A 40 22.60 13.82 11.57
N LEU A 41 23.58 14.37 10.86
CA LEU A 41 23.47 15.45 9.90
C LEU A 41 23.20 14.86 8.52
N ALA A 42 21.93 14.58 8.19
CA ALA A 42 21.50 14.27 6.83
C ALA A 42 19.99 14.46 6.67
N ASP A 43 19.52 15.71 6.62
CA ASP A 43 18.28 16.03 5.89
C ASP A 43 18.20 17.54 5.60
N LEU A 44 18.72 17.94 4.44
CA LEU A 44 18.49 19.26 3.87
C LEU A 44 17.89 19.09 2.47
N SER A 45 16.65 18.60 2.42
CA SER A 45 15.76 18.79 1.28
C SER A 45 14.87 20.01 1.52
N MET A 46 15.15 21.09 0.81
CA MET A 46 14.35 22.31 0.81
C MET A 46 12.91 22.03 0.37
N PRO A 47 11.87 22.35 1.18
CA PRO A 47 10.50 22.17 0.75
C PRO A 47 10.11 23.30 -0.21
N GLY A 48 9.61 22.94 -1.39
CA GLY A 48 9.05 23.86 -2.38
C GLY A 48 7.89 24.71 -1.81
N PRO A 49 7.42 25.75 -2.54
CA PRO A 49 6.49 26.73 -2.01
C PRO A 49 5.09 26.11 -1.82
N SER A 50 4.87 25.49 -0.66
CA SER A 50 3.56 25.05 -0.18
C SER A 50 2.61 26.24 -0.15
N SER A 51 1.39 26.08 -0.68
CA SER A 51 0.40 27.16 -0.65
C SER A 51 0.15 27.61 0.81
N PRO A 52 -0.20 28.88 1.07
CA PRO A 52 -0.46 29.36 2.43
C PRO A 52 -1.50 28.51 3.17
N LYS A 53 -2.46 27.93 2.44
CA LYS A 53 -3.48 27.03 2.98
C LYS A 53 -2.89 25.67 3.39
N ASP A 54 -1.90 25.17 2.67
CA ASP A 54 -1.23 23.91 3.00
C ASP A 54 -0.33 24.05 4.24
N ARG A 55 0.26 25.23 4.46
CA ARG A 55 1.02 25.52 5.69
C ARG A 55 0.11 25.57 6.91
N GLU A 56 -0.99 26.32 6.83
CA GLU A 56 -2.00 26.41 7.89
C GLU A 56 -2.60 25.03 8.22
N ARG A 57 -2.80 24.16 7.21
CA ARG A 57 -3.30 22.79 7.41
C ARG A 57 -2.28 21.88 8.10
N LYS A 58 -1.00 21.94 7.71
CA LYS A 58 0.08 21.19 8.36
C LYS A 58 0.30 21.65 9.81
N GLU A 59 0.22 22.95 10.06
CA GLU A 59 0.33 23.52 11.41
C GLU A 59 -0.82 23.05 12.32
N LEU A 60 -2.06 23.03 11.81
CA LEU A 60 -3.20 22.48 12.52
C LEU A 60 -3.07 20.98 12.81
N GLU A 61 -2.52 20.21 11.86
CA GLU A 61 -2.29 18.77 12.04
C GLU A 61 -1.23 18.50 13.12
N ASN A 62 -0.15 19.29 13.15
CA ASN A 62 0.88 19.18 14.18
C ASN A 62 0.33 19.51 15.58
N LEU A 63 -0.47 20.57 15.70
CA LEU A 63 -1.12 20.93 16.98
C LEU A 63 -2.08 19.84 17.46
N LYS A 64 -2.82 19.18 16.55
CA LYS A 64 -3.67 18.04 16.92
C LYS A 64 -2.88 16.82 17.40
N LYS A 65 -1.73 16.53 16.78
CA LYS A 65 -0.84 15.46 17.23
C LYS A 65 -0.27 15.76 18.62
N GLN A 66 0.14 17.01 18.86
CA GLN A 66 0.66 17.44 20.15
C GLN A 66 -0.42 17.38 21.25
N LEU A 67 -1.65 17.77 20.94
CA LEU A 67 -2.79 17.67 21.86
C LEU A 67 -3.10 16.21 22.24
N LEU A 68 -2.98 15.27 21.29
CA LEU A 68 -3.18 13.85 21.56
C LEU A 68 -2.12 13.30 22.53
N VAL A 69 -0.85 13.71 22.37
CA VAL A 69 0.23 13.32 23.29
C VAL A 69 -0.01 13.87 24.69
N GLU A 70 -0.31 15.16 24.82
CA GLU A 70 -0.53 15.79 26.14
C GLU A 70 -1.79 15.23 26.85
N ASN A 71 -2.86 14.88 26.11
CA ASN A 71 -4.00 14.17 26.70
C ASN A 71 -3.63 12.78 27.21
N ARG A 72 -2.78 12.03 26.49
CA ARG A 72 -2.29 10.72 26.98
C ARG A 72 -1.42 10.87 28.23
N VAL A 73 -0.64 11.94 28.33
CA VAL A 73 0.16 12.25 29.53
C VAL A 73 -0.76 12.61 30.69
N LYS A 74 -1.80 13.43 30.46
CA LYS A 74 -2.81 13.75 31.45
C LYS A 74 -3.53 12.49 31.96
N ASP A 75 -4.03 11.64 31.07
CA ASP A 75 -4.74 10.40 31.43
C ASP A 75 -3.82 9.43 32.19
N GLY A 76 -2.54 9.35 31.79
CA GLY A 76 -1.52 8.56 32.49
C GLY A 76 -1.24 9.07 33.90
N ALA A 77 -1.11 10.39 34.07
CA ALA A 77 -0.92 11.02 35.38
C ALA A 77 -2.16 10.88 36.27
N GLU A 78 -3.37 11.03 35.73
CA GLU A 78 -4.63 10.83 36.46
C GLU A 78 -4.77 9.37 36.94
N ASN A 79 -4.42 8.39 36.11
CA ASN A 79 -4.42 6.97 36.51
C ASN A 79 -3.38 6.66 37.60
N LEU A 80 -2.20 7.28 37.55
CA LEU A 80 -1.15 7.07 38.57
C LEU A 80 -1.55 7.63 39.94
N LEU A 81 -2.38 8.67 39.99
CA LEU A 81 -2.89 9.23 41.24
C LEU A 81 -4.01 8.39 41.90
N VAL A 82 -4.60 7.44 41.16
CA VAL A 82 -5.65 6.53 41.65
C VAL A 82 -5.05 5.28 42.34
N VAL A 83 -3.75 5.01 42.14
CA VAL A 83 -3.08 3.83 42.71
C VAL A 83 -2.85 4.00 44.22
N PRO A 84 -3.36 3.12 45.10
CA PRO A 84 -3.07 3.17 46.52
C PRO A 84 -1.62 2.71 46.78
N ASN A 85 -0.90 3.41 47.67
CA ASN A 85 0.51 3.24 48.06
C ASN A 85 1.58 4.00 47.25
N LEU A 86 1.28 5.21 46.74
CA LEU A 86 2.33 6.13 46.28
C LEU A 86 2.98 6.87 47.46
N THR A 87 4.30 7.00 47.42
CA THR A 87 5.06 7.89 48.31
C THR A 87 4.64 9.34 48.08
N GLU A 88 4.52 10.14 49.15
CA GLU A 88 4.02 11.52 49.07
C GLU A 88 4.84 12.41 48.10
N GLU A 89 6.15 12.18 48.00
CA GLU A 89 7.03 12.86 47.03
C GLU A 89 6.70 12.51 45.57
N MET A 90 6.37 11.24 45.30
CA MET A 90 5.99 10.77 43.97
C MET A 90 4.63 11.35 43.57
N ARG A 91 3.72 11.48 44.55
CA ARG A 91 2.40 12.05 44.35
C ARG A 91 2.48 13.54 43.99
N GLN A 92 3.29 14.32 44.72
CA GLN A 92 3.52 15.73 44.39
C GLN A 92 4.15 15.91 43.00
N HIS A 93 5.06 15.02 42.60
CA HIS A 93 5.66 15.06 41.27
C HIS A 93 4.62 14.80 40.17
N VAL A 94 3.78 13.77 40.33
CA VAL A 94 2.70 13.45 39.37
C VAL A 94 1.64 14.56 39.31
N GLU A 95 1.30 15.18 40.43
CA GLU A 95 0.39 16.34 40.47
C GLU A 95 0.99 17.57 39.74
N SER A 96 2.30 17.79 39.86
CA SER A 96 2.99 18.88 39.14
C SER A 96 3.03 18.65 37.62
N GLU A 97 3.30 17.42 37.17
CA GLU A 97 3.26 17.04 35.75
C GLU A 97 1.85 17.13 35.17
N LEU A 98 0.83 16.73 35.93
CA LEU A 98 -0.57 16.87 35.55
C LEU A 98 -0.99 18.33 35.40
N ALA A 99 -0.53 19.22 36.29
CA ALA A 99 -0.78 20.66 36.18
C ALA A 99 -0.11 21.27 34.94
N MET A 100 1.13 20.86 34.64
CA MET A 100 1.84 21.29 33.44
C MET A 100 1.16 20.79 32.16
N ALA A 101 0.72 19.52 32.12
CA ALA A 101 -0.01 18.95 30.98
C ALA A 101 -1.33 19.68 30.73
N LYS A 102 -2.11 19.98 31.79
CA LYS A 102 -3.35 20.77 31.67
C LYS A 102 -3.10 22.17 31.09
N GLY A 103 -2.07 22.88 31.56
CA GLY A 103 -1.71 24.19 31.02
C GLY A 103 -1.26 24.16 29.55
N LYS A 104 -0.55 23.11 29.14
CA LYS A 104 -0.16 22.92 27.73
C LYS A 104 -1.37 22.62 26.84
N ILE A 105 -2.30 21.78 27.30
CA ILE A 105 -3.55 21.50 26.58
C ILE A 105 -4.33 22.78 26.35
N ASP A 106 -4.51 23.62 27.38
CA ASP A 106 -5.22 24.89 27.26
C ASP A 106 -4.57 25.83 26.24
N THR A 107 -3.23 25.90 26.24
CA THR A 107 -2.46 26.72 25.29
C THR A 107 -2.64 26.22 23.85
N ILE A 108 -2.58 24.92 23.62
CA ILE A 108 -2.76 24.30 22.30
C ILE A 108 -4.20 24.49 21.82
N GLU A 109 -5.20 24.35 22.70
CA GLU A 109 -6.61 24.59 22.36
C GLU A 109 -6.86 26.05 21.95
N GLN A 110 -6.24 27.02 22.62
CA GLN A 110 -6.32 28.43 22.24
C GLN A 110 -5.69 28.67 20.86
N GLN A 111 -4.55 28.03 20.57
CA GLN A 111 -3.91 28.11 19.26
C GLN A 111 -4.79 27.51 18.14
N VAL A 112 -5.39 26.35 18.37
CA VAL A 112 -6.33 25.70 17.45
C VAL A 112 -7.55 26.59 17.17
N LYS A 113 -8.15 27.19 18.22
CA LYS A 113 -9.26 28.15 18.09
C LYS A 113 -8.86 29.37 17.27
N SER A 114 -7.65 29.91 17.48
CA SER A 114 -7.15 31.07 16.73
C SER A 114 -6.92 30.79 15.23
N LEU A 115 -6.44 29.59 14.90
CA LEU A 115 -6.22 29.15 13.51
C LEU A 115 -7.54 28.88 12.77
N ASN A 116 -8.52 28.28 13.46
CA ASN A 116 -9.86 28.08 12.90
C ASN A 116 -10.57 29.42 12.64
N ALA A 117 -10.50 30.38 13.57
CA ALA A 117 -11.07 31.71 13.39
C ALA A 117 -10.42 32.50 12.23
N ARG A 118 -9.12 32.33 11.98
CA ARG A 118 -8.42 32.89 10.82
C ARG A 118 -8.89 32.26 9.50
N THR A 119 -9.22 30.98 9.52
CA THR A 119 -9.73 30.24 8.35
C THR A 119 -11.14 30.68 7.99
N GLU A 120 -12.01 30.91 8.99
CA GLU A 120 -13.38 31.37 8.79
C GLU A 120 -13.46 32.82 8.28
N ARG A 121 -12.60 33.72 8.79
CA ARG A 121 -12.52 35.13 8.32
C ARG A 121 -12.06 35.27 6.87
N LYS A 122 -11.32 34.29 6.33
CA LYS A 122 -10.91 34.24 4.91
C LYS A 122 -12.03 33.73 3.98
N ALA A 123 -13.03 33.03 4.52
CA ALA A 123 -14.14 32.47 3.73
C ALA A 123 -15.29 33.46 3.51
N THR A 124 -15.39 34.53 4.32
CA THR A 124 -16.51 35.49 4.33
C THR A 124 -16.18 36.89 3.79
N ALA A 125 -15.01 37.12 3.21
CA ALA A 125 -14.68 38.41 2.59
C ALA A 125 -15.49 38.62 1.29
N PRO A 126 -16.34 39.66 1.18
CA PRO A 126 -17.07 39.95 -0.06
C PRO A 126 -16.13 40.42 -1.16
N LEU A 127 -16.26 39.84 -2.35
CA LEU A 127 -15.58 40.28 -3.58
C LEU A 127 -16.00 41.71 -3.94
N ALA A 128 -15.09 42.67 -3.73
CA ALA A 128 -15.24 44.02 -4.28
C ALA A 128 -15.20 43.97 -5.82
N PRO A 129 -16.10 44.65 -6.55
CA PRO A 129 -16.13 44.59 -8.01
C PRO A 129 -15.01 45.45 -8.61
N ARG A 130 -14.18 44.80 -9.43
CA ARG A 130 -13.06 45.41 -10.15
C ARG A 130 -13.58 46.27 -11.31
N ARG A 131 -13.34 47.58 -11.21
CA ARG A 131 -13.59 48.63 -12.22
C ARG A 131 -13.20 48.21 -13.65
N ARG A 132 -14.13 48.40 -14.60
CA ARG A 132 -13.82 48.68 -16.03
C ARG A 132 -14.00 50.19 -16.29
N PRO A 133 -13.31 50.76 -17.29
CA PRO A 133 -13.23 52.20 -17.49
C PRO A 133 -14.50 52.77 -18.13
N THR A 134 -14.94 53.92 -17.64
CA THR A 134 -16.07 54.72 -18.14
C THR A 134 -15.70 55.50 -19.40
N GLY A 135 -16.51 55.32 -20.45
CA GLY A 135 -16.78 56.34 -21.47
C GLY A 135 -18.16 56.97 -21.18
N GLN A 136 -18.17 58.31 -21.23
CA GLN A 136 -19.25 59.31 -21.34
C GLN A 136 -20.75 58.94 -21.30
N GLY A 137 -21.52 59.81 -20.64
CA GLY A 137 -22.96 60.08 -20.86
C GLY A 137 -23.79 60.04 -19.56
N SER A 138 -23.76 61.08 -18.71
CA SER A 138 -24.77 62.16 -18.57
C SER A 138 -26.22 61.76 -18.21
N SER A 139 -26.64 62.28 -17.04
CA SER A 139 -27.98 62.72 -16.58
C SER A 139 -29.02 61.74 -15.99
N GLU A 140 -29.35 62.08 -14.73
CA GLU A 140 -30.68 62.27 -14.12
C GLU A 140 -31.52 61.08 -13.61
N ASN A 141 -31.37 60.85 -12.31
CA ASN A 141 -32.37 60.96 -11.23
C ASN A 141 -33.82 60.42 -11.38
N ALA A 142 -34.19 59.68 -10.33
CA ALA A 142 -35.48 59.63 -9.63
C ALA A 142 -36.52 58.52 -9.94
N LYS A 143 -36.66 57.69 -8.90
CA LYS A 143 -37.66 56.69 -8.47
C LYS A 143 -39.09 57.29 -8.29
N PRO A 144 -40.08 56.54 -7.77
CA PRO A 144 -41.01 55.56 -8.37
C PRO A 144 -42.48 56.05 -8.36
N LYS A 145 -43.41 55.31 -8.99
CA LYS A 145 -44.81 55.27 -8.51
C LYS A 145 -45.61 54.09 -9.08
N GLU A 146 -46.17 53.31 -8.17
CA GLU A 146 -47.28 52.37 -8.37
C GLU A 146 -48.60 53.16 -8.42
N ASP A 147 -49.54 52.74 -9.29
CA ASP A 147 -50.97 52.47 -8.99
C ASP A 147 -51.72 52.17 -10.30
N SER A 148 -52.32 50.97 -10.44
CA SER A 148 -53.78 50.67 -10.57
C SER A 148 -54.52 51.45 -11.67
N SER A 149 -55.41 50.91 -12.53
CA SER A 149 -56.20 49.68 -12.58
C SER A 149 -56.89 49.55 -13.97
N ASP A 150 -57.27 48.31 -14.31
CA ASP A 150 -58.39 47.84 -15.17
C ASP A 150 -58.66 48.43 -16.57
N ASP A 151 -58.57 47.59 -17.63
CA ASP A 151 -59.79 47.12 -18.33
C ASP A 151 -59.51 45.89 -19.24
N LYS A 152 -60.60 45.16 -19.50
CA LYS A 152 -60.79 43.78 -20.00
C LYS A 152 -60.30 43.46 -21.42
N GLY A 153 -60.02 42.17 -21.66
CA GLY A 153 -60.34 41.54 -22.95
C GLY A 153 -59.54 40.28 -23.33
N ALA A 154 -60.24 39.13 -23.30
CA ALA A 154 -60.02 37.94 -24.13
C ALA A 154 -58.90 36.92 -23.80
N CYS A 155 -59.34 35.84 -23.14
CA CYS A 155 -59.23 34.42 -23.56
C CYS A 155 -57.95 33.94 -24.27
N ALA A 156 -57.16 33.08 -23.61
CA ALA A 156 -56.94 31.67 -24.00
C ALA A 156 -55.72 31.06 -23.28
N SER A 157 -55.79 29.75 -23.05
CA SER A 157 -54.70 28.79 -22.78
C SER A 157 -54.17 28.59 -21.34
N SER A 158 -54.66 27.48 -20.77
CA SER A 158 -53.93 26.37 -20.12
C SER A 158 -53.17 26.62 -18.80
N LEU A 159 -53.84 26.28 -17.70
CA LEU A 159 -53.22 25.55 -16.59
C LEU A 159 -52.91 24.10 -17.03
N SER A 160 -51.66 23.68 -16.89
CA SER A 160 -51.32 22.30 -16.51
C SER A 160 -49.85 22.20 -16.13
N THR A 161 -49.64 22.05 -14.83
CA THR A 161 -48.61 21.25 -14.16
C THR A 161 -47.78 20.38 -15.11
N GLN A 162 -46.46 20.58 -15.14
CA GLN A 162 -45.51 19.70 -15.85
C GLN A 162 -44.37 19.27 -14.92
N PRO A 163 -43.86 18.04 -15.08
CA PRO A 163 -43.06 17.32 -14.10
C PRO A 163 -41.55 17.52 -14.32
N LEU A 164 -40.79 17.12 -13.30
CA LEU A 164 -39.34 16.98 -13.31
C LEU A 164 -38.89 15.98 -14.39
N ASP A 165 -38.29 16.48 -15.48
CA ASP A 165 -37.40 15.72 -16.35
C ASP A 165 -36.16 16.57 -16.67
N ASN A 166 -35.02 16.21 -16.04
CA ASN A 166 -33.70 16.72 -16.41
C ASN A 166 -33.26 16.06 -17.73
N VAL A 167 -33.80 16.56 -18.84
CA VAL A 167 -33.23 16.31 -20.17
C VAL A 167 -32.03 17.24 -20.33
N ALA A 168 -30.82 16.73 -20.09
CA ALA A 168 -29.60 17.41 -20.55
C ALA A 168 -29.72 17.60 -22.06
N THR A 169 -29.82 18.85 -22.51
CA THR A 169 -30.14 19.17 -23.90
C THR A 169 -29.02 18.70 -24.82
N ALA A 170 -29.37 18.19 -26.02
CA ALA A 170 -28.38 17.78 -27.01
C ALA A 170 -27.41 18.91 -27.41
N ASP A 171 -27.82 20.16 -27.19
CA ASP A 171 -27.04 21.37 -27.45
C ASP A 171 -25.95 21.61 -26.40
N ASP A 172 -26.16 21.22 -25.13
CA ASP A 172 -25.11 21.24 -24.10
C ASP A 172 -23.98 20.26 -24.42
N LEU A 173 -24.34 19.08 -24.97
CA LEU A 173 -23.39 18.07 -25.41
C LEU A 173 -22.58 18.52 -26.62
N ARG A 174 -23.24 19.07 -27.65
CA ARG A 174 -22.56 19.61 -28.84
C ARG A 174 -21.62 20.77 -28.48
N THR A 175 -22.07 21.67 -27.61
CA THR A 175 -21.26 22.80 -27.13
C THR A 175 -20.04 22.32 -26.35
N SER A 176 -20.23 21.33 -25.47
CA SER A 176 -19.15 20.73 -24.70
C SER A 176 -18.16 19.94 -25.56
N LEU A 177 -18.64 19.26 -26.62
CA LEU A 177 -17.81 18.54 -27.59
C LEU A 177 -16.95 19.50 -28.42
N ASN A 178 -17.55 20.59 -28.90
CA ASN A 178 -16.83 21.63 -29.61
C ASN A 178 -15.78 22.30 -28.72
N TYR A 179 -16.12 22.58 -27.46
CA TYR A 179 -15.18 23.16 -26.50
C TYR A 179 -13.99 22.22 -26.23
N ALA A 180 -14.25 20.94 -25.99
CA ALA A 180 -13.22 19.94 -25.76
C ALA A 180 -12.35 19.70 -27.01
N SER A 181 -12.94 19.67 -28.21
CA SER A 181 -12.21 19.58 -29.49
C SER A 181 -11.28 20.77 -29.70
N ASN A 182 -11.70 21.97 -29.31
CA ASN A 182 -10.87 23.16 -29.38
C ASN A 182 -9.70 23.11 -28.37
N CYS A 183 -9.92 22.57 -27.18
CA CYS A 183 -8.84 22.30 -26.24
C CYS A 183 -7.80 21.33 -26.81
N ILE A 184 -8.23 20.24 -27.46
CA ILE A 184 -7.31 19.27 -28.09
C ILE A 184 -6.52 19.93 -29.22
N LYS A 185 -7.18 20.70 -30.11
CA LYS A 185 -6.50 21.42 -31.19
C LYS A 185 -5.46 22.41 -30.65
N ALA A 186 -5.79 23.15 -29.59
CA ALA A 186 -4.86 24.08 -28.94
C ALA A 186 -3.64 23.34 -28.36
N LEU A 187 -3.85 22.16 -27.75
CA LEU A 187 -2.77 21.34 -27.19
C LEU A 187 -1.84 20.77 -28.28
N LEU A 188 -2.40 20.32 -29.41
CA LEU A 188 -1.62 19.82 -30.55
C LEU A 188 -0.83 20.97 -31.21
N SER A 189 -1.43 22.15 -31.39
CA SER A 189 -0.73 23.32 -31.95
C SER A 189 0.40 23.84 -31.05
N ALA A 190 0.29 23.65 -29.73
CA ALA A 190 1.33 24.03 -28.79
C ALA A 190 2.51 23.02 -28.72
N GLY A 191 2.39 21.84 -29.33
CA GLY A 191 3.41 20.79 -29.33
C GLY A 191 4.31 20.72 -30.57
N GLY A 192 3.97 21.43 -31.65
CA GLY A 192 4.64 21.30 -32.94
C GLY A 192 5.75 22.32 -33.20
N ARG A 193 6.94 22.15 -32.61
CA ARG A 193 8.19 22.68 -33.18
C ARG A 193 9.43 21.97 -32.60
N PRO A 194 10.01 20.98 -33.31
CA PRO A 194 11.37 20.53 -33.03
C PRO A 194 12.36 21.60 -33.51
N ALA A 195 13.25 22.03 -32.63
CA ALA A 195 14.30 23.00 -32.95
C ALA A 195 15.44 22.31 -33.72
N THR A 196 15.37 22.31 -35.05
CA THR A 196 16.51 21.95 -35.91
C THR A 196 16.62 22.96 -37.06
N SER A 197 17.48 23.96 -36.89
CA SER A 197 18.33 24.56 -37.94
C SER A 197 19.28 25.60 -37.30
N PRO A 198 20.58 25.62 -37.64
CA PRO A 198 21.56 26.52 -37.04
C PRO A 198 21.54 27.88 -37.74
N ALA A 199 21.54 28.97 -36.96
CA ALA A 199 21.71 30.33 -37.49
C ALA A 199 23.07 30.88 -37.06
N SER A 200 23.86 31.32 -38.04
CA SER A 200 25.12 32.06 -37.86
C SER A 200 24.89 33.46 -37.24
N PRO A 201 25.91 34.07 -36.61
CA PRO A 201 25.69 35.16 -35.67
C PRO A 201 25.69 36.52 -36.36
N ALA A 202 24.79 37.41 -35.93
CA ALA A 202 24.93 38.84 -36.15
C ALA A 202 24.69 39.55 -34.81
N SER A 203 25.69 40.34 -34.44
CA SER A 203 25.82 41.14 -33.24
C SER A 203 24.79 42.27 -33.21
N THR A 204 24.03 42.41 -32.12
CA THR A 204 23.86 43.71 -31.43
C THR A 204 23.15 43.54 -30.10
N SER A 205 23.67 44.30 -29.13
CA SER A 205 23.30 44.39 -27.74
C SER A 205 21.90 44.99 -27.52
N SER A 206 21.02 44.25 -26.85
CA SER A 206 20.01 44.81 -25.95
C SER A 206 19.58 43.74 -24.94
N ILE A 207 19.94 43.96 -23.68
CA ILE A 207 19.49 43.17 -22.54
C ILE A 207 17.96 43.25 -22.47
N SER A 208 17.30 42.11 -22.66
CA SER A 208 15.90 41.88 -22.33
C SER A 208 15.83 40.64 -21.45
N PRO A 209 14.98 40.62 -20.41
CA PRO A 209 15.00 39.54 -19.42
C PRO A 209 14.51 38.25 -20.08
N ALA A 210 15.15 37.14 -19.74
CA ALA A 210 14.81 35.81 -20.20
C ALA A 210 13.31 35.51 -20.02
N ALA A 211 12.54 35.57 -21.11
CA ALA A 211 11.18 35.07 -21.16
C ALA A 211 11.24 33.53 -21.12
N SER A 212 11.00 33.04 -19.91
CA SER A 212 10.54 31.70 -19.52
C SER A 212 10.19 30.73 -20.66
N THR A 213 10.98 29.68 -20.77
CA THR A 213 10.56 28.37 -21.32
C THR A 213 9.35 27.75 -20.59
N ALA A 214 8.84 28.38 -19.52
CA ALA A 214 7.72 27.93 -18.69
C ALA A 214 6.31 28.32 -19.20
N ASP A 215 6.19 29.23 -20.17
CA ASP A 215 4.87 29.67 -20.69
C ASP A 215 4.10 28.63 -21.53
N PRO A 216 4.72 27.82 -22.42
CA PRO A 216 3.98 26.81 -23.19
C PRO A 216 3.52 25.62 -22.33
N ASP A 217 4.28 25.25 -21.30
CA ASP A 217 3.92 24.14 -20.41
C ASP A 217 2.80 24.55 -19.44
N ARG A 218 2.83 25.78 -18.92
CA ARG A 218 1.76 26.30 -18.04
C ARG A 218 0.43 26.42 -18.77
N THR A 219 0.46 26.89 -20.01
CA THR A 219 -0.73 26.94 -20.87
C THR A 219 -1.24 25.54 -21.20
N ARG A 220 -0.35 24.58 -21.50
CA ARG A 220 -0.72 23.16 -21.71
C ARG A 220 -1.39 22.55 -20.47
N ILE A 221 -0.84 22.80 -19.28
CA ILE A 221 -1.39 22.32 -18.01
C ILE A 221 -2.79 22.90 -17.75
N ASP A 222 -2.98 24.20 -17.97
CA ASP A 222 -4.28 24.85 -17.76
C ASP A 222 -5.34 24.34 -18.75
N ILE A 223 -4.95 24.08 -20.00
CA ILE A 223 -5.86 23.49 -21.00
C ILE A 223 -6.19 22.03 -20.62
N MET A 224 -5.22 21.23 -20.13
CA MET A 224 -5.48 19.86 -19.65
C MET A 224 -6.40 19.83 -18.42
N LYS A 225 -6.23 20.75 -17.46
CA LYS A 225 -7.14 20.87 -16.30
C LYS A 225 -8.56 21.22 -16.72
N ARG A 226 -8.70 22.16 -17.67
CA ARG A 226 -10.01 22.52 -18.24
C ARG A 226 -10.65 21.35 -18.96
N LEU A 227 -9.88 20.61 -19.76
CA LEU A 227 -10.34 19.40 -20.44
C LEU A 227 -10.81 18.34 -19.43
N GLY A 228 -10.03 18.09 -18.36
CA GLY A 228 -10.43 17.20 -17.28
C GLY A 228 -11.76 17.59 -16.63
N GLY A 229 -11.96 18.88 -16.35
CA GLY A 229 -13.22 19.40 -15.81
C GLY A 229 -14.42 19.27 -16.77
N VAL A 230 -14.20 19.46 -18.07
CA VAL A 230 -15.25 19.30 -19.09
C VAL A 230 -15.64 17.83 -19.23
N LEU A 231 -14.65 16.94 -19.26
CA LEU A 231 -14.89 15.51 -19.33
C LEU A 231 -15.64 15.07 -18.06
N GLN A 232 -15.25 15.52 -16.86
CA GLN A 232 -15.98 15.25 -15.61
C GLN A 232 -17.45 15.64 -15.64
N ARG A 233 -17.79 16.79 -16.25
CA ARG A 233 -19.18 17.27 -16.33
C ARG A 233 -20.00 16.61 -17.46
N ASN A 234 -19.36 16.25 -18.57
CA ASN A 234 -20.05 15.73 -19.76
C ASN A 234 -19.53 14.34 -20.15
N MET A 235 -20.16 13.30 -19.61
CA MET A 235 -19.71 11.92 -19.78
C MET A 235 -19.80 11.41 -21.22
N ARG A 236 -20.76 11.88 -22.04
CA ARG A 236 -20.95 11.43 -23.43
C ARG A 236 -19.90 11.96 -24.41
N VAL A 237 -19.39 13.17 -24.16
CA VAL A 237 -18.39 13.85 -25.02
C VAL A 237 -17.07 13.07 -25.12
N ARG A 238 -16.77 12.23 -24.12
CA ARG A 238 -15.53 11.44 -24.03
C ARG A 238 -15.41 10.34 -25.09
N TYR A 239 -16.54 9.82 -25.58
CA TYR A 239 -16.58 8.71 -26.53
C TYR A 239 -16.38 9.18 -27.97
N GLU A 240 -16.50 10.49 -28.22
CA GLU A 240 -16.43 11.12 -29.54
C GLU A 240 -15.08 11.84 -29.78
N LEU A 241 -14.27 12.01 -28.74
CA LEU A 241 -13.01 12.76 -28.83
C LEU A 241 -11.81 11.82 -28.98
N ASN A 242 -11.05 12.00 -30.06
CA ASN A 242 -9.78 11.31 -30.25
C ASN A 242 -8.65 12.05 -29.52
N PHE A 243 -8.48 11.77 -28.22
CA PHE A 243 -7.41 12.33 -27.39
C PHE A 243 -6.17 11.40 -27.28
N ALA A 244 -6.17 10.28 -28.00
CA ALA A 244 -5.17 9.22 -27.86
C ALA A 244 -3.75 9.70 -28.19
N GLU A 245 -3.58 10.41 -29.31
CA GLU A 245 -2.29 10.91 -29.78
C GLU A 245 -1.70 11.95 -28.80
N LEU A 246 -2.54 12.83 -28.29
CA LEU A 246 -2.15 13.82 -27.29
C LEU A 246 -1.70 13.15 -25.99
N ILE A 247 -2.48 12.20 -25.46
CA ILE A 247 -2.14 11.48 -24.23
C ILE A 247 -0.82 10.73 -24.41
N GLN A 248 -0.66 10.02 -25.52
CA GLN A 248 0.57 9.29 -25.82
C GLN A 248 1.78 10.25 -25.86
N SER A 249 1.68 11.34 -26.62
CA SER A 249 2.77 12.32 -26.76
C SER A 249 3.17 12.96 -25.43
N SER A 250 2.23 13.09 -24.49
CA SER A 250 2.47 13.68 -23.18
C SER A 250 3.03 12.66 -22.18
N LEU A 251 2.53 11.41 -22.19
CA LEU A 251 3.03 10.34 -21.32
C LEU A 251 4.47 9.94 -21.65
N THR A 252 4.86 10.01 -22.93
CA THR A 252 6.22 9.65 -23.38
C THR A 252 7.26 10.73 -23.13
N ARG A 253 6.89 11.90 -22.59
CA ARG A 253 7.85 12.98 -22.31
C ARG A 253 8.69 12.70 -21.07
N ASP A 254 9.81 13.40 -20.93
CA ASP A 254 10.68 13.29 -19.76
C ASP A 254 9.99 13.75 -18.46
N ASN A 255 10.52 13.27 -17.32
CA ASN A 255 10.07 13.65 -15.97
C ASN A 255 10.17 15.15 -15.65
N LYS A 256 10.88 15.93 -16.49
CA LYS A 256 10.85 17.41 -16.43
C LYS A 256 9.44 17.98 -16.59
N HIS A 257 8.54 17.26 -17.27
CA HIS A 257 7.14 17.61 -17.46
C HIS A 257 6.21 16.81 -16.54
N ALA A 258 6.65 16.44 -15.33
CA ALA A 258 5.89 15.62 -14.39
C ALA A 258 4.48 16.16 -14.10
N VAL A 259 4.30 17.49 -14.01
CA VAL A 259 2.99 18.10 -13.77
C VAL A 259 2.01 17.85 -14.92
N GLU A 260 2.53 17.80 -16.16
CA GLU A 260 1.76 17.49 -17.35
C GLU A 260 1.35 16.01 -17.35
N LYS A 261 2.31 15.10 -17.13
CA LYS A 261 2.06 13.66 -16.96
C LYS A 261 1.00 13.40 -15.89
N GLU A 262 1.09 14.07 -14.76
CA GLU A 262 0.13 13.95 -13.66
C GLU A 262 -1.30 14.31 -14.11
N GLN A 263 -1.47 15.40 -14.89
CA GLN A 263 -2.80 15.77 -15.40
C GLN A 263 -3.34 14.73 -16.39
N VAL A 264 -2.47 14.15 -17.21
CA VAL A 264 -2.85 13.10 -18.16
C VAL A 264 -3.27 11.82 -17.43
N ILE A 265 -2.53 11.40 -16.41
CA ILE A 265 -2.90 10.23 -15.59
C ILE A 265 -4.21 10.49 -14.86
N LYS A 266 -4.41 11.69 -14.31
CA LYS A 266 -5.70 12.10 -13.71
C LYS A 266 -6.84 12.04 -14.72
N LEU A 267 -6.57 12.41 -15.96
CA LEU A 267 -7.55 12.35 -17.04
C LEU A 267 -7.93 10.91 -17.38
N ILE A 268 -6.94 10.03 -17.54
CA ILE A 268 -7.15 8.59 -17.74
C ILE A 268 -7.98 8.02 -16.60
N ARG A 269 -7.59 8.28 -15.35
CA ARG A 269 -8.35 7.83 -14.17
C ARG A 269 -9.77 8.37 -14.15
N ALA A 270 -10.01 9.61 -14.53
CA ALA A 270 -11.36 10.16 -14.64
C ALA A 270 -12.22 9.43 -15.69
N VAL A 271 -11.63 8.97 -16.80
CA VAL A 271 -12.30 8.13 -17.81
C VAL A 271 -12.65 6.75 -17.25
N VAL A 272 -11.73 6.14 -16.50
CA VAL A 272 -11.92 4.85 -15.84
C VAL A 272 -13.02 4.91 -14.77
N THR A 273 -13.02 5.93 -13.91
CA THR A 273 -14.03 6.10 -12.84
C THR A 273 -15.46 6.16 -13.39
N VAL A 274 -15.66 6.86 -14.52
CA VAL A 274 -16.99 6.92 -15.16
C VAL A 274 -17.41 5.57 -15.74
N SER A 275 -16.45 4.82 -16.29
CA SER A 275 -16.71 3.47 -16.80
C SER A 275 -17.12 2.52 -15.65
N ARG A 276 -16.48 2.66 -14.49
CA ARG A 276 -16.86 1.97 -13.25
C ARG A 276 -18.27 2.32 -12.80
N GLU A 277 -18.65 3.60 -12.81
CA GLU A 277 -19.99 4.03 -12.38
C GLU A 277 -21.09 3.46 -13.29
N ARG A 278 -20.85 3.35 -14.60
CA ARG A 278 -21.74 2.61 -15.50
C ARG A 278 -21.89 1.13 -15.13
N LYS A 279 -20.78 0.46 -14.77
CA LYS A 279 -20.82 -0.95 -14.33
C LYS A 279 -21.79 -1.12 -13.16
N SER A 280 -21.78 -0.16 -12.23
CA SER A 280 -22.68 -0.14 -11.07
C SER A 280 -24.16 0.04 -11.45
N ILE A 281 -24.46 0.84 -12.48
CA ILE A 281 -25.84 1.15 -12.89
C ILE A 281 -26.44 0.03 -13.74
N VAL A 282 -25.66 -0.51 -14.69
CA VAL A 282 -26.15 -1.48 -15.68
C VAL A 282 -26.07 -2.93 -15.17
N GLY A 283 -25.29 -3.18 -14.12
CA GLY A 283 -25.29 -4.40 -13.30
C GLY A 283 -24.85 -5.71 -13.97
N THR A 284 -24.94 -5.83 -15.29
CA THR A 284 -24.85 -7.15 -15.97
C THR A 284 -24.26 -7.14 -17.38
N GLY A 285 -23.90 -5.96 -17.94
CA GLY A 285 -23.29 -5.85 -19.28
C GLY A 285 -21.76 -5.82 -19.25
N PRO A 286 -21.08 -6.30 -20.31
CA PRO A 286 -19.65 -6.06 -20.50
C PRO A 286 -19.41 -4.54 -20.58
N VAL A 287 -18.52 -4.03 -19.72
CA VAL A 287 -18.18 -2.60 -19.68
C VAL A 287 -16.92 -2.39 -20.48
N THR A 288 -17.05 -1.75 -21.63
CA THR A 288 -15.91 -1.35 -22.44
C THR A 288 -15.39 -0.01 -21.97
N VAL A 289 -14.10 0.06 -21.64
CA VAL A 289 -13.46 1.32 -21.29
C VAL A 289 -13.04 2.03 -22.59
N PRO A 290 -13.46 3.30 -22.84
CA PRO A 290 -13.15 4.01 -24.09
C PRO A 290 -11.71 4.55 -24.08
N ILE A 291 -10.74 3.66 -23.96
CA ILE A 291 -9.31 3.96 -24.01
C ILE A 291 -8.74 3.21 -25.21
N SER A 292 -7.94 3.90 -26.02
CA SER A 292 -7.26 3.27 -27.15
C SER A 292 -6.11 2.37 -26.71
N ASP A 293 -5.82 1.33 -27.49
CA ASP A 293 -4.71 0.43 -27.24
C ASP A 293 -3.37 1.18 -27.11
N CYS A 294 -3.16 2.27 -27.86
CA CYS A 294 -1.94 3.08 -27.78
C CYS A 294 -1.76 3.76 -26.42
N VAL A 295 -2.84 4.33 -25.87
CA VAL A 295 -2.81 4.95 -24.54
C VAL A 295 -2.57 3.90 -23.46
N MET A 296 -3.18 2.73 -23.60
CA MET A 296 -2.99 1.64 -22.66
C MET A 296 -1.56 1.11 -22.69
N ARG A 297 -0.95 0.92 -23.88
CA ARG A 297 0.48 0.56 -24.00
C ARG A 297 1.41 1.63 -23.43
N ALA A 298 1.11 2.91 -23.66
CA ALA A 298 1.88 4.01 -23.06
C ALA A 298 1.79 4.00 -21.52
N LEU A 299 0.61 3.71 -20.96
CA LEU A 299 0.43 3.58 -19.52
C LEU A 299 1.21 2.39 -18.94
N VAL A 300 1.23 1.24 -19.65
CA VAL A 300 2.06 0.08 -19.28
C VAL A 300 3.54 0.45 -19.31
N ALA A 301 4.01 1.17 -20.34
CA ALA A 301 5.41 1.59 -20.43
C ALA A 301 5.83 2.51 -19.27
N VAL A 302 4.96 3.43 -18.82
CA VAL A 302 5.21 4.27 -17.64
C VAL A 302 5.25 3.44 -16.36
N ALA A 303 4.39 2.43 -16.24
CA ALA A 303 4.37 1.54 -15.08
C ALA A 303 5.59 0.59 -15.01
N ASP A 304 6.16 0.24 -16.16
CA ASP A 304 7.33 -0.62 -16.27
C ASP A 304 8.64 0.11 -15.96
N TYR A 305 8.67 1.43 -16.11
CA TYR A 305 9.85 2.23 -15.81
C TYR A 305 10.02 2.43 -14.29
N PRO A 306 11.05 1.84 -13.63
CA PRO A 306 11.18 1.82 -12.18
C PRO A 306 11.42 3.21 -11.58
N GLU A 307 12.10 4.09 -12.30
CA GLU A 307 12.46 5.45 -11.87
C GLU A 307 11.34 6.49 -12.13
N ASP A 308 10.17 6.08 -12.66
CA ASP A 308 9.05 7.02 -12.85
C ASP A 308 8.33 7.26 -11.50
N PRO A 309 8.18 8.52 -11.04
CA PRO A 309 7.47 8.83 -9.80
C PRO A 309 5.99 8.44 -9.84
N PHE A 310 5.40 8.27 -11.03
CA PHE A 310 4.00 7.88 -11.20
C PHE A 310 3.80 6.37 -11.37
N ARG A 311 4.87 5.56 -11.30
CA ARG A 311 4.81 4.10 -11.46
C ARG A 311 3.71 3.45 -10.63
N SER A 312 3.68 3.69 -9.32
CA SER A 312 2.71 3.06 -8.42
C SER A 312 1.27 3.41 -8.76
N VAL A 313 1.01 4.67 -9.13
CA VAL A 313 -0.33 5.11 -9.55
C VAL A 313 -0.74 4.47 -10.88
N CYS A 314 0.21 4.29 -11.81
CA CYS A 314 -0.06 3.63 -13.07
C CYS A 314 -0.38 2.14 -12.86
N ILE A 315 0.38 1.43 -12.02
CA ILE A 315 0.09 0.03 -11.65
C ILE A 315 -1.31 -0.11 -11.05
N GLN A 316 -1.68 0.74 -10.09
CA GLN A 316 -3.03 0.73 -9.49
C GLN A 316 -4.12 1.02 -10.54
N THR A 317 -3.88 1.98 -11.44
CA THR A 317 -4.82 2.31 -12.51
C THR A 317 -4.99 1.14 -13.49
N LEU A 318 -3.90 0.44 -13.84
CA LEU A 318 -3.92 -0.74 -14.68
C LEU A 318 -4.69 -1.89 -14.00
N ALA A 319 -4.50 -2.10 -12.70
CA ALA A 319 -5.26 -3.08 -11.92
C ALA A 319 -6.76 -2.76 -11.86
N GLU A 320 -7.13 -1.48 -11.74
CA GLU A 320 -8.53 -1.04 -11.81
C GLU A 320 -9.14 -1.29 -13.19
N ILE A 321 -8.42 -0.98 -14.27
CA ILE A 321 -8.87 -1.24 -15.65
C ILE A 321 -9.04 -2.75 -15.88
N LEU A 322 -8.11 -3.56 -15.35
CA LEU A 322 -8.18 -5.02 -15.45
C LEU A 322 -9.50 -5.57 -14.88
N LEU A 323 -9.99 -5.05 -13.76
CA LEU A 323 -11.29 -5.49 -13.19
C LEU A 323 -12.52 -5.00 -13.97
N LEU A 324 -12.37 -3.98 -14.82
CA LEU A 324 -13.45 -3.42 -15.63
C LEU A 324 -13.53 -4.07 -17.00
N ASP A 325 -12.39 -4.15 -17.70
CA ASP A 325 -12.27 -4.58 -19.09
C ASP A 325 -10.98 -5.40 -19.26
N ILE A 326 -11.07 -6.71 -18.97
CA ILE A 326 -9.94 -7.64 -19.04
C ILE A 326 -9.43 -7.77 -20.48
N ASP A 327 -10.33 -7.74 -21.46
CA ASP A 327 -10.01 -7.84 -22.88
C ASP A 327 -9.05 -6.76 -23.34
N LEU A 328 -9.31 -5.50 -22.95
CA LEU A 328 -8.43 -4.38 -23.26
C LEU A 328 -7.02 -4.61 -22.68
N VAL A 329 -6.93 -5.01 -21.40
CA VAL A 329 -5.64 -5.22 -20.72
C VAL A 329 -4.88 -6.42 -21.30
N ALA A 330 -5.59 -7.47 -21.71
CA ALA A 330 -5.01 -8.65 -22.35
C ALA A 330 -4.38 -8.30 -23.70
N ARG A 331 -5.11 -7.61 -24.59
CA ARG A 331 -4.61 -7.24 -25.93
C ARG A 331 -3.42 -6.28 -25.90
N THR A 332 -3.28 -5.49 -24.84
CA THR A 332 -2.17 -4.54 -24.68
C THR A 332 -0.99 -5.12 -23.91
N GLY A 333 -1.07 -6.40 -23.50
CA GLY A 333 -0.02 -7.07 -22.73
C GLY A 333 0.10 -6.63 -21.27
N GLY A 334 -0.92 -5.93 -20.74
CA GLY A 334 -0.91 -5.41 -19.38
C GLY A 334 -1.04 -6.50 -18.30
N ILE A 335 -1.67 -7.64 -18.61
CA ILE A 335 -1.80 -8.77 -17.67
C ILE A 335 -0.41 -9.30 -17.29
N ARG A 336 0.42 -9.59 -18.30
CA ARG A 336 1.80 -10.05 -18.10
C ARG A 336 2.64 -9.06 -17.29
N PHE A 337 2.49 -7.76 -17.56
CA PHE A 337 3.14 -6.73 -16.77
C PHE A 337 2.67 -6.74 -15.31
N LEU A 338 1.36 -6.83 -15.05
CA LEU A 338 0.82 -6.86 -13.70
C LEU A 338 1.21 -8.14 -12.93
N LEU A 339 1.35 -9.27 -13.62
CA LEU A 339 1.90 -10.51 -13.05
C LEU A 339 3.38 -10.32 -12.68
N HIS A 340 4.17 -9.72 -13.56
CA HIS A 340 5.57 -9.38 -13.24
C HIS A 340 5.65 -8.42 -12.05
N ALA A 341 4.77 -7.42 -11.98
CA ALA A 341 4.68 -6.50 -10.85
C ALA A 341 4.19 -7.15 -9.54
N LEU A 342 3.53 -8.32 -9.60
CA LEU A 342 3.16 -9.09 -8.41
C LEU A 342 4.38 -9.76 -7.76
N GLY A 343 5.33 -10.26 -8.57
CA GLY A 343 6.57 -10.89 -8.07
C GLY A 343 7.71 -9.90 -7.80
N GLU A 344 8.01 -9.02 -8.77
CA GLU A 344 9.18 -8.12 -8.76
C GLU A 344 8.83 -6.64 -8.57
N GLY A 345 7.56 -6.33 -8.29
CA GLY A 345 7.09 -4.95 -8.13
C GLY A 345 7.25 -4.36 -6.72
N PRO A 346 6.72 -3.14 -6.48
CA PRO A 346 6.69 -2.53 -5.16
C PRO A 346 5.90 -3.40 -4.18
N LEU A 347 6.49 -3.69 -3.02
CA LEU A 347 5.91 -4.60 -2.02
C LEU A 347 4.57 -4.12 -1.47
N GLU A 348 4.32 -2.81 -1.47
CA GLU A 348 3.06 -2.19 -1.05
C GLU A 348 1.88 -2.56 -1.97
N LEU A 349 2.15 -2.83 -3.25
CA LEU A 349 1.12 -3.12 -4.25
C LEU A 349 0.81 -4.62 -4.35
N GLY A 350 1.69 -5.49 -3.87
CA GLY A 350 1.54 -6.95 -3.91
C GLY A 350 0.17 -7.43 -3.42
N PRO A 351 -0.30 -7.06 -2.22
CA PRO A 351 -1.61 -7.47 -1.71
C PRO A 351 -2.79 -7.02 -2.59
N ILE A 352 -2.70 -5.82 -3.18
CA ILE A 352 -3.74 -5.26 -4.07
C ILE A 352 -3.78 -6.07 -5.36
N LEU A 353 -2.62 -6.35 -5.96
CA LEU A 353 -2.50 -7.14 -7.17
C LEU A 353 -2.96 -8.59 -6.93
N ALA A 354 -2.58 -9.19 -5.80
CA ALA A 354 -3.02 -10.52 -5.41
C ALA A 354 -4.55 -10.60 -5.32
N ALA A 355 -5.20 -9.67 -4.61
CA ALA A 355 -6.65 -9.60 -4.52
C ALA A 355 -7.31 -9.41 -5.91
N THR A 356 -6.70 -8.59 -6.76
CA THR A 356 -7.14 -8.37 -8.14
C THR A 356 -7.13 -9.67 -8.94
N PHE A 357 -6.02 -10.40 -8.96
CA PHE A 357 -5.91 -11.66 -9.70
C PHE A 357 -6.76 -12.79 -9.10
N LEU A 358 -6.87 -12.88 -7.78
CA LEU A 358 -7.75 -13.86 -7.13
C LEU A 358 -9.21 -13.66 -7.55
N SER A 359 -9.67 -12.40 -7.72
CA SER A 359 -11.02 -12.12 -8.21
C SER A 359 -11.22 -12.52 -9.68
N ILE A 360 -10.17 -12.47 -10.49
CA ILE A 360 -10.19 -12.89 -11.91
C ILE A 360 -10.24 -14.41 -12.02
N ILE A 361 -9.55 -15.13 -11.13
CA ILE A 361 -9.52 -16.59 -11.14
C ILE A 361 -10.83 -17.17 -10.59
N ASP A 362 -11.52 -16.47 -9.70
CA ASP A 362 -12.77 -16.95 -9.11
C ASP A 362 -13.88 -17.19 -10.15
N SER A 363 -13.97 -16.34 -11.17
CA SER A 363 -14.97 -16.47 -12.24
C SER A 363 -14.44 -17.28 -13.45
N PRO A 364 -15.21 -18.26 -13.96
CA PRO A 364 -14.76 -19.12 -15.07
C PRO A 364 -14.56 -18.35 -16.39
N ARG A 365 -15.32 -17.27 -16.60
CA ARG A 365 -15.22 -16.44 -17.82
C ARG A 365 -13.92 -15.65 -17.89
N THR A 366 -13.42 -15.23 -16.73
CA THR A 366 -12.24 -14.38 -16.60
C THR A 366 -10.97 -15.19 -16.39
N ARG A 367 -11.11 -16.44 -15.91
CA ARG A 367 -10.00 -17.39 -15.76
C ARG A 367 -9.32 -17.76 -17.08
N SER A 368 -10.02 -17.70 -18.22
CA SER A 368 -9.46 -18.02 -19.54
C SER A 368 -8.34 -17.08 -20.00
N TYR A 369 -8.20 -15.90 -19.38
CA TYR A 369 -7.13 -14.94 -19.71
C TYR A 369 -5.81 -15.25 -19.00
N LEU A 370 -5.80 -16.21 -18.08
CA LEU A 370 -4.62 -16.63 -17.32
C LEU A 370 -4.21 -18.06 -17.69
N THR A 371 -2.90 -18.30 -17.71
CA THR A 371 -2.35 -19.65 -17.80
C THR A 371 -2.44 -20.32 -16.43
N VAL A 372 -3.33 -21.31 -16.35
CA VAL A 372 -3.65 -22.01 -15.11
C VAL A 372 -2.43 -22.80 -14.64
N GLY A 373 -2.03 -22.60 -13.38
CA GLY A 373 -0.92 -23.30 -12.74
C GLY A 373 0.46 -22.73 -13.03
N THR A 374 0.57 -21.51 -13.59
CA THR A 374 1.89 -20.87 -13.79
C THR A 374 1.85 -19.37 -13.50
N ASP A 375 0.81 -18.67 -13.94
CA ASP A 375 0.78 -17.19 -13.86
C ASP A 375 0.91 -16.65 -12.42
N LEU A 376 0.15 -17.18 -11.46
CA LEU A 376 0.28 -16.73 -10.06
C LEU A 376 1.51 -17.27 -9.34
N GLU A 377 2.16 -18.31 -9.87
CA GLU A 377 3.37 -18.85 -9.25
C GLU A 377 4.53 -17.86 -9.33
N ILE A 378 4.44 -16.82 -10.18
CA ILE A 378 5.40 -15.71 -10.19
C ILE A 378 5.51 -15.00 -8.84
N ALA A 379 4.47 -15.04 -8.00
CA ALA A 379 4.52 -14.50 -6.63
C ALA A 379 5.53 -15.25 -5.73
N LEU A 380 5.96 -16.45 -6.15
CA LEU A 380 6.97 -17.26 -5.47
C LEU A 380 8.40 -16.89 -5.87
N SER A 381 8.60 -16.01 -6.86
CA SER A 381 9.92 -15.74 -7.46
C SER A 381 11.02 -15.52 -6.41
N ALA A 382 10.76 -14.61 -5.46
CA ALA A 382 11.72 -14.28 -4.40
C ALA A 382 11.91 -15.38 -3.35
N ILE A 383 10.95 -16.31 -3.19
CA ILE A 383 11.06 -17.44 -2.25
C ILE A 383 11.83 -18.60 -2.87
N THR A 384 11.65 -18.81 -4.18
CA THR A 384 12.30 -19.89 -4.93
C THR A 384 13.67 -19.51 -5.47
N ASP A 385 14.06 -18.24 -5.38
CA ASP A 385 15.40 -17.77 -5.74
C ASP A 385 16.43 -18.21 -4.70
N ALA A 386 17.03 -19.38 -4.94
CA ALA A 386 18.05 -19.98 -4.08
C ALA A 386 19.36 -19.18 -3.98
N TYR A 387 19.60 -18.24 -4.89
CA TYR A 387 20.84 -17.47 -4.96
C TYR A 387 20.71 -16.03 -4.47
N GLY A 388 19.50 -15.63 -4.08
CA GLY A 388 19.23 -14.33 -3.51
C GLY A 388 20.06 -14.06 -2.26
N LYS A 389 20.75 -12.91 -2.23
CA LYS A 389 21.61 -12.51 -1.12
C LYS A 389 21.39 -11.05 -0.75
N GLY A 390 21.58 -10.77 0.54
CA GLY A 390 21.55 -9.41 1.07
C GLY A 390 20.17 -8.97 1.57
N PRO A 391 20.13 -7.78 2.21
CA PRO A 391 18.93 -7.29 2.90
C PRO A 391 17.78 -6.97 1.94
N GLU A 392 18.08 -6.55 0.71
CA GLU A 392 17.06 -6.24 -0.29
C GLU A 392 16.30 -7.51 -0.73
N HIS A 393 17.01 -8.61 -0.95
CA HIS A 393 16.39 -9.89 -1.28
C HIS A 393 15.53 -10.39 -0.12
N SER A 394 16.01 -10.30 1.12
CA SER A 394 15.23 -10.77 2.26
C SER A 394 14.00 -9.91 2.55
N GLU A 395 14.07 -8.59 2.33
CA GLU A 395 12.89 -7.72 2.36
C GLU A 395 11.87 -8.10 1.27
N ARG A 396 12.33 -8.34 0.04
CA ARG A 396 11.48 -8.79 -1.06
C ARG A 396 10.84 -10.14 -0.76
N MET A 397 11.61 -11.09 -0.25
CA MET A 397 11.15 -12.42 0.16
C MET A 397 10.07 -12.31 1.24
N ARG A 398 10.25 -11.46 2.27
CA ARG A 398 9.20 -11.17 3.27
C ARG A 398 7.94 -10.58 2.62
N GLY A 399 8.10 -9.69 1.65
CA GLY A 399 6.99 -9.12 0.89
C GLY A 399 6.20 -10.19 0.12
N CYS A 400 6.89 -11.07 -0.62
CA CYS A 400 6.30 -12.18 -1.34
C CYS A 400 5.64 -13.20 -0.39
N ALA A 401 6.27 -13.50 0.75
CA ALA A 401 5.69 -14.36 1.77
C ALA A 401 4.36 -13.84 2.31
N ARG A 402 4.24 -12.51 2.52
CA ARG A 402 2.96 -11.89 2.90
C ARG A 402 1.90 -12.01 1.81
N VAL A 403 2.28 -11.86 0.55
CA VAL A 403 1.37 -12.03 -0.60
C VAL A 403 0.86 -13.47 -0.68
N ILE A 404 1.75 -14.45 -0.57
CA ILE A 404 1.39 -15.87 -0.60
C ILE A 404 0.54 -16.25 0.59
N HIS A 405 0.88 -15.77 1.80
CA HIS A 405 0.04 -15.91 2.98
C HIS A 405 -1.39 -15.41 2.72
N LEU A 406 -1.53 -14.20 2.16
CA LEU A 406 -2.84 -13.63 1.81
C LEU A 406 -3.59 -14.54 0.82
N MET A 407 -2.92 -15.05 -0.21
CA MET A 407 -3.55 -15.87 -1.23
C MET A 407 -3.96 -17.25 -0.69
N LEU A 408 -3.11 -17.91 0.08
CA LEU A 408 -3.40 -19.22 0.66
C LEU A 408 -4.51 -19.18 1.73
N ARG A 409 -4.82 -18.01 2.30
CA ARG A 409 -5.98 -17.81 3.19
C ARG A 409 -7.31 -17.58 2.46
N THR A 410 -7.30 -17.60 1.13
CA THR A 410 -8.51 -17.49 0.30
C THR A 410 -8.81 -18.83 -0.37
N TRP A 411 -10.08 -19.11 -0.65
CA TRP A 411 -10.48 -20.34 -1.33
C TRP A 411 -9.93 -20.44 -2.76
N SER A 412 -10.05 -19.36 -3.54
CA SER A 412 -9.57 -19.34 -4.92
C SER A 412 -8.04 -19.49 -4.99
N GLY A 413 -7.30 -18.87 -4.08
CA GLY A 413 -5.85 -19.00 -3.99
C GLY A 413 -5.40 -20.38 -3.54
N LEU A 414 -6.00 -20.92 -2.45
CA LEU A 414 -5.67 -22.26 -1.97
C LEU A 414 -5.92 -23.32 -3.05
N LEU A 415 -7.08 -23.28 -3.72
CA LEU A 415 -7.41 -24.20 -4.80
C LEU A 415 -6.44 -24.07 -6.00
N TYR A 416 -6.03 -22.84 -6.33
CA TYR A 416 -5.07 -22.59 -7.40
C TYR A 416 -3.69 -23.19 -7.07
N PHE A 417 -3.17 -22.95 -5.87
CA PHE A 417 -1.85 -23.46 -5.46
C PHE A 417 -1.82 -24.97 -5.19
N CYS A 418 -2.99 -25.60 -5.05
CA CYS A 418 -3.11 -27.07 -4.98
C CYS A 418 -3.07 -27.76 -6.37
N MET A 419 -3.05 -27.00 -7.47
CA MET A 419 -2.94 -27.57 -8.81
C MET A 419 -1.57 -28.25 -9.01
N ASN A 420 -1.46 -29.10 -10.04
CA ASN A 420 -0.23 -29.81 -10.41
C ASN A 420 0.41 -30.57 -9.23
N ASP A 421 -0.39 -31.35 -8.49
CA ASP A 421 0.06 -32.07 -7.27
C ASP A 421 0.68 -31.15 -6.20
N MET A 422 0.10 -29.95 -6.03
CA MET A 422 0.56 -28.95 -5.07
C MET A 422 2.01 -28.48 -5.33
N LEU A 423 2.48 -28.50 -6.58
CA LEU A 423 3.87 -28.14 -6.95
C LEU A 423 4.33 -26.82 -6.33
N ALA A 424 3.49 -25.79 -6.38
CA ALA A 424 3.79 -24.49 -5.81
C ALA A 424 4.02 -24.55 -4.29
N ILE A 425 3.16 -25.26 -3.55
CA ILE A 425 3.28 -25.42 -2.10
C ILE A 425 4.50 -26.28 -1.78
N ARG A 426 4.74 -27.35 -2.52
CA ARG A 426 5.95 -28.16 -2.41
C ARG A 426 7.20 -27.33 -2.65
N SER A 427 7.17 -26.38 -3.60
CA SER A 427 8.30 -25.47 -3.84
C SER A 427 8.60 -24.58 -2.64
N ILE A 428 7.57 -24.05 -1.96
CA ILE A 428 7.73 -23.28 -0.71
C ILE A 428 8.34 -24.16 0.39
N VAL A 429 7.84 -25.39 0.52
CA VAL A 429 8.32 -26.36 1.51
C VAL A 429 9.78 -26.73 1.22
N ASN A 430 10.14 -26.99 -0.03
CA ASN A 430 11.50 -27.30 -0.45
C ASN A 430 12.48 -26.14 -0.18
N THR A 431 12.01 -24.88 -0.13
CA THR A 431 12.88 -23.77 0.28
C THR A 431 13.43 -23.97 1.71
N LEU A 432 12.74 -24.70 2.60
CA LEU A 432 13.26 -25.04 3.93
C LEU A 432 14.49 -25.95 3.88
N THR A 433 14.67 -26.76 2.83
CA THR A 433 15.83 -27.64 2.69
C THR A 433 17.09 -26.86 2.32
N ILE A 434 16.97 -25.63 1.80
CA ILE A 434 18.11 -24.77 1.48
C ILE A 434 18.77 -24.31 2.79
N PRO A 435 20.10 -24.48 2.98
CA PRO A 435 20.79 -24.17 4.24
C PRO A 435 21.05 -22.67 4.42
N SER A 436 19.99 -21.87 4.42
CA SER A 436 20.01 -20.42 4.69
C SER A 436 19.16 -20.12 5.92
N LEU A 437 19.79 -19.59 6.97
CA LEU A 437 19.10 -19.27 8.23
C LEU A 437 17.99 -18.22 8.05
N GLU A 438 18.28 -17.16 7.30
CA GLU A 438 17.33 -16.06 7.07
C GLU A 438 16.13 -16.52 6.23
N THR A 439 16.38 -17.27 5.15
CA THR A 439 15.33 -17.82 4.29
C THR A 439 14.42 -18.78 5.07
N ARG A 440 15.01 -19.70 5.85
CA ARG A 440 14.26 -20.63 6.71
C ARG A 440 13.41 -19.89 7.74
N GLU A 441 13.95 -18.85 8.36
CA GLU A 441 13.22 -18.05 9.35
C GLU A 441 11.97 -17.37 8.75
N ILE A 442 12.10 -16.73 7.58
CA ILE A 442 10.99 -16.07 6.87
C ILE A 442 9.89 -17.07 6.51
N ILE A 443 10.26 -18.26 6.04
CA ILE A 443 9.28 -19.30 5.65
C ILE A 443 8.59 -19.88 6.87
N LEU A 444 9.31 -20.12 7.97
CA LEU A 444 8.70 -20.55 9.23
C LEU A 444 7.72 -19.50 9.75
N ASP A 445 8.08 -18.22 9.75
CA ASP A 445 7.15 -17.13 10.14
C ASP A 445 5.88 -17.14 9.31
N MET A 446 6.02 -17.29 7.98
CA MET A 446 4.86 -17.40 7.10
C MET A 446 3.96 -18.58 7.49
N PHE A 447 4.51 -19.75 7.83
CA PHE A 447 3.73 -20.91 8.26
C PHE A 447 3.06 -20.70 9.63
N PHE A 448 3.73 -20.06 10.59
CA PHE A 448 3.12 -19.68 11.88
C PHE A 448 1.91 -18.78 11.67
N ASP A 449 2.06 -17.75 10.82
CA ASP A 449 0.97 -16.83 10.48
C ASP A 449 -0.15 -17.56 9.72
N LEU A 450 0.20 -18.40 8.74
CA LEU A 450 -0.73 -19.11 7.88
C LEU A 450 -1.63 -20.08 8.66
N LEU A 451 -1.06 -20.82 9.61
CA LEU A 451 -1.79 -21.72 10.51
C LEU A 451 -2.46 -20.98 11.68
N ASN A 452 -2.27 -19.66 11.78
CA ASN A 452 -2.81 -18.80 12.85
C ASN A 452 -2.45 -19.33 14.25
N ILE A 453 -1.21 -19.78 14.40
CA ILE A 453 -0.69 -20.27 15.67
C ILE A 453 -0.43 -19.06 16.56
N LYS A 454 -1.18 -18.95 17.67
CA LYS A 454 -0.97 -17.88 18.63
C LYS A 454 0.33 -18.13 19.37
N THR A 455 1.33 -17.26 19.21
CA THR A 455 2.56 -17.30 20.00
C THR A 455 2.23 -17.14 21.48
N PRO A 456 2.38 -18.17 22.32
CA PRO A 456 2.05 -18.07 23.74
C PRO A 456 3.01 -17.12 24.46
N GLU A 457 2.67 -16.66 25.67
CA GLU A 457 3.53 -15.75 26.45
C GLU A 457 4.95 -16.31 26.72
N TRP A 458 5.07 -17.64 26.71
CA TRP A 458 6.33 -18.35 26.87
C TRP A 458 7.10 -18.60 25.55
N PHE A 459 6.56 -18.20 24.40
CA PHE A 459 7.18 -18.39 23.10
C PHE A 459 8.59 -17.79 23.06
N GLN A 460 8.72 -16.53 23.47
CA GLN A 460 10.01 -15.84 23.46
C GLN A 460 11.02 -16.48 24.43
N THR A 461 10.56 -16.90 25.62
CA THR A 461 11.43 -17.52 26.63
C THR A 461 11.90 -18.92 26.21
N PHE A 462 11.05 -19.67 25.50
CA PHE A 462 11.41 -20.93 24.89
C PHE A 462 12.42 -20.74 23.76
N ILE A 463 12.17 -19.79 22.85
CA ILE A 463 13.11 -19.46 21.76
C ILE A 463 14.47 -19.08 22.34
N ASP A 464 14.50 -18.23 23.37
CA ASP A 464 15.72 -17.81 24.08
C ASP A 464 16.43 -18.96 24.84
N GLY A 465 15.88 -20.18 24.86
CA GLY A 465 16.46 -21.34 25.53
C GLY A 465 16.37 -21.30 27.06
N ARG A 466 15.55 -20.41 27.62
CA ARG A 466 15.30 -20.36 29.07
C ARG A 466 14.34 -21.48 29.43
N ARG A 467 14.66 -22.23 30.50
CA ARG A 467 13.80 -23.34 30.95
C ARG A 467 12.40 -22.81 31.31
N LEU A 468 11.38 -23.37 30.67
CA LEU A 468 9.96 -23.17 31.00
C LEU A 468 9.59 -23.61 32.43
N THR A 469 10.52 -24.24 33.14
CA THR A 469 10.32 -24.84 34.47
C THR A 469 10.18 -23.83 35.62
N MET A 470 10.26 -22.52 35.37
CA MET A 470 10.05 -21.50 36.42
C MET A 470 8.57 -21.21 36.72
N TYR A 471 7.62 -21.80 35.97
CA TYR A 471 6.18 -21.74 36.29
C TYR A 471 5.70 -22.94 37.11
N ARG A 472 6.54 -23.50 37.98
CA ARG A 472 6.05 -24.33 39.09
C ARG A 472 6.28 -23.56 40.38
N LYS A 473 5.17 -23.01 40.91
CA LYS A 473 4.97 -22.57 42.32
C LYS A 473 5.18 -21.08 42.61
N SER A 474 4.21 -20.25 42.20
CA SER A 474 3.78 -19.15 43.08
C SER A 474 2.58 -19.64 43.87
N ARG A 475 2.71 -19.66 45.20
CA ARG A 475 1.69 -20.13 46.15
C ARG A 475 0.47 -19.22 46.08
N LEU A 476 -0.67 -19.73 45.63
CA LEU A 476 -1.99 -19.20 45.98
C LEU A 476 -2.68 -20.21 46.92
N PRO A 477 -3.52 -19.77 47.88
CA PRO A 477 -4.10 -20.63 48.92
C PRO A 477 -5.11 -21.64 48.34
N PRO A 478 -5.39 -22.75 49.05
CA PRO A 478 -6.20 -23.84 48.53
C PRO A 478 -7.69 -23.52 48.71
N GLU A 479 -8.38 -23.15 47.64
CA GLU A 479 -9.84 -23.24 47.58
C GLU A 479 -10.30 -24.01 46.33
N ALA A 480 -11.22 -24.95 46.61
CA ALA A 480 -12.05 -25.72 45.70
C ALA A 480 -11.34 -26.68 44.72
N LYS A 481 -11.14 -27.92 45.19
CA LYS A 481 -11.21 -29.11 44.35
C LYS A 481 -12.47 -29.04 43.49
N LYS A 482 -12.31 -28.97 42.16
CA LYS A 482 -13.36 -29.35 41.21
C LYS A 482 -12.86 -30.57 40.45
N ASP A 483 -13.68 -31.60 40.55
CA ASP A 483 -13.48 -32.97 40.12
C ASP A 483 -12.72 -33.16 38.81
N THR A 484 -11.63 -33.92 38.90
CA THR A 484 -11.12 -34.76 37.83
C THR A 484 -12.18 -35.81 37.48
N SER A 485 -12.98 -35.52 36.47
CA SER A 485 -13.60 -36.53 35.62
C SER A 485 -12.90 -36.50 34.26
N PRO A 486 -12.62 -37.66 33.63
CA PRO A 486 -12.17 -37.69 32.25
C PRO A 486 -13.40 -37.40 31.38
N THR A 487 -13.78 -36.13 31.30
CA THR A 487 -14.91 -35.72 30.48
C THR A 487 -14.51 -35.94 29.03
N GLU A 488 -15.17 -36.92 28.42
CA GLU A 488 -15.40 -37.11 26.99
C GLU A 488 -15.12 -35.84 26.19
N ARG A 489 -14.33 -35.98 25.10
CA ARG A 489 -14.06 -34.92 24.12
C ARG A 489 -15.34 -34.12 23.94
N PRO A 490 -15.43 -32.88 24.47
CA PRO A 490 -16.59 -32.08 24.18
C PRO A 490 -16.61 -31.98 22.67
N ASN A 491 -17.73 -32.32 22.05
CA ASN A 491 -17.99 -31.96 20.67
C ASN A 491 -17.98 -30.42 20.62
N GLU A 492 -16.79 -29.83 20.66
CA GLU A 492 -16.55 -28.44 20.33
C GLU A 492 -17.05 -28.32 18.92
N THR A 493 -18.18 -27.64 18.75
CA THR A 493 -18.73 -27.29 17.46
C THR A 493 -17.59 -26.65 16.67
N LEU A 494 -17.06 -27.38 15.67
CA LEU A 494 -15.92 -26.94 14.89
C LEU A 494 -16.25 -25.59 14.29
N LYS A 495 -15.45 -24.57 14.58
CA LYS A 495 -15.63 -23.26 13.96
C LYS A 495 -15.33 -23.41 12.46
N LEU A 496 -16.00 -22.61 11.63
CA LEU A 496 -15.70 -22.58 10.19
C LEU A 496 -14.22 -22.27 9.91
N THR A 497 -13.61 -21.45 10.76
CA THR A 497 -12.17 -21.18 10.72
C THR A 497 -11.33 -22.42 11.00
N ASP A 498 -11.76 -23.27 11.94
CA ASP A 498 -11.08 -24.52 12.22
C ASP A 498 -11.21 -25.47 11.01
N GLN A 499 -12.37 -25.55 10.35
CA GLN A 499 -12.52 -26.36 9.14
C GLN A 499 -11.58 -25.94 8.00
N PHE A 500 -11.45 -24.64 7.75
CA PHE A 500 -10.50 -24.12 6.76
C PHE A 500 -9.05 -24.46 7.15
N LEU A 501 -8.68 -24.26 8.41
CA LEU A 501 -7.34 -24.59 8.93
C LEU A 501 -7.06 -26.10 8.84
N ALA A 502 -8.06 -26.95 9.04
CA ALA A 502 -7.93 -28.40 8.89
C ALA A 502 -7.57 -28.78 7.45
N LEU A 503 -8.26 -28.19 6.47
CA LEU A 503 -7.97 -28.40 5.05
C LEU A 503 -6.56 -27.90 4.71
N LEU A 504 -6.21 -26.71 5.17
CA LEU A 504 -4.89 -26.12 4.95
C LEU A 504 -3.77 -26.97 5.56
N LEU A 505 -3.95 -27.44 6.79
CA LEU A 505 -3.02 -28.34 7.47
C LEU A 505 -2.85 -29.64 6.67
N LEU A 506 -3.94 -30.24 6.20
CA LEU A 506 -3.89 -31.45 5.38
C LEU A 506 -3.12 -31.24 4.08
N VAL A 507 -3.32 -30.11 3.40
CA VAL A 507 -2.57 -29.74 2.19
C VAL A 507 -1.07 -29.60 2.50
N LEU A 508 -0.71 -28.90 3.57
CA LEU A 508 0.70 -28.72 3.97
C LEU A 508 1.39 -30.04 4.35
N VAL A 509 0.69 -30.91 5.07
CA VAL A 509 1.21 -32.25 5.40
C VAL A 509 1.42 -33.08 4.14
N LYS A 510 0.45 -33.10 3.22
CA LYS A 510 0.60 -33.81 1.93
C LYS A 510 1.69 -33.22 1.02
N ALA A 511 1.98 -31.93 1.16
CA ALA A 511 3.09 -31.27 0.47
C ALA A 511 4.47 -31.65 1.04
N GLY A 512 4.54 -32.40 2.16
CA GLY A 512 5.80 -32.86 2.76
C GLY A 512 6.39 -31.90 3.80
N LEU A 513 5.59 -31.01 4.40
CA LEU A 513 6.10 -30.03 5.36
C LEU A 513 6.74 -30.70 6.60
N LEU A 514 6.18 -31.80 7.10
CA LEU A 514 6.74 -32.52 8.24
C LEU A 514 8.11 -33.13 7.92
N ASP A 515 8.25 -33.72 6.73
CA ASP A 515 9.52 -34.29 6.26
C ASP A 515 10.59 -33.21 6.11
N ALA A 516 10.24 -32.06 5.52
CA ALA A 516 11.14 -30.93 5.37
C ALA A 516 11.57 -30.34 6.73
N LEU A 517 10.66 -30.25 7.71
CA LEU A 517 10.98 -29.80 9.06
C LEU A 517 11.93 -30.78 9.76
N THR A 518 11.68 -32.09 9.66
CA THR A 518 12.55 -33.13 10.22
C THR A 518 13.95 -33.09 9.59
N GLY A 519 14.05 -33.01 8.26
CA GLY A 519 15.34 -32.88 7.58
C GLY A 519 16.11 -31.62 8.01
N MET A 520 15.42 -30.49 8.16
CA MET A 520 16.03 -29.26 8.68
C MET A 520 16.51 -29.42 10.14
N LEU A 521 15.79 -30.18 10.97
CA LEU A 521 16.13 -30.46 12.36
C LEU A 521 17.34 -31.40 12.50
N GLU A 522 17.53 -32.32 11.56
CA GLU A 522 18.71 -33.19 11.50
C GLU A 522 19.97 -32.43 11.09
N GLU A 523 19.84 -31.47 10.17
CA GLU A 523 20.96 -30.65 9.68
C GLU A 523 21.42 -29.58 10.68
N VAL A 524 20.48 -28.94 11.38
CA VAL A 524 20.77 -27.79 12.25
C VAL A 524 21.13 -28.26 13.66
N ALA A 525 22.25 -27.76 14.18
CA ALA A 525 22.66 -28.04 15.56
C ALA A 525 21.52 -27.78 16.57
N THR A 526 21.27 -28.77 17.42
CA THR A 526 20.22 -28.74 18.45
C THR A 526 20.40 -27.52 19.37
N GLY A 527 19.37 -26.68 19.49
CA GLY A 527 19.37 -25.54 20.41
C GLY A 527 19.59 -24.15 19.80
N THR A 528 19.53 -24.01 18.47
CA THR A 528 19.39 -22.71 17.82
C THR A 528 17.96 -22.18 17.94
N ASN A 529 17.76 -20.86 17.86
CA ASN A 529 16.42 -20.26 17.83
C ASN A 529 15.56 -20.85 16.70
N LEU A 530 16.19 -21.13 15.54
CA LEU A 530 15.55 -21.71 14.39
C LEU A 530 15.08 -23.15 14.64
N SER A 531 15.92 -24.02 15.23
CA SER A 531 15.50 -25.40 15.53
C SER A 531 14.41 -25.44 16.61
N ARG A 532 14.46 -24.55 17.61
CA ARG A 532 13.36 -24.39 18.58
C ARG A 532 12.05 -23.95 17.91
N LYS A 533 12.10 -22.97 17.01
CA LYS A 533 10.94 -22.49 16.24
C LYS A 533 10.33 -23.60 15.37
N ALA A 534 11.17 -24.41 14.74
CA ALA A 534 10.76 -25.58 13.96
C ALA A 534 10.07 -26.65 14.81
N ILE A 535 10.63 -26.97 15.99
CA ILE A 535 10.03 -27.92 16.94
C ILE A 535 8.66 -27.43 17.40
N LEU A 536 8.51 -26.13 17.70
CA LEU A 536 7.22 -25.57 18.06
C LEU A 536 6.20 -25.66 16.93
N LEU A 537 6.59 -25.33 15.70
CA LEU A 537 5.71 -25.44 14.54
C LEU A 537 5.22 -26.88 14.36
N MET A 538 6.13 -27.85 14.42
CA MET A 538 5.82 -29.27 14.33
C MET A 538 4.89 -29.73 15.46
N ALA A 539 5.16 -29.33 16.71
CA ALA A 539 4.33 -29.68 17.86
C ALA A 539 2.90 -29.11 17.75
N GLU A 540 2.77 -27.83 17.37
CA GLU A 540 1.47 -27.18 17.17
C GLU A 540 0.70 -27.78 15.98
N MET A 541 1.39 -28.16 14.90
CA MET A 541 0.77 -28.88 13.77
C MET A 541 0.21 -30.24 14.20
N LEU A 542 0.96 -31.03 14.97
CA LEU A 542 0.50 -32.32 15.49
C LEU A 542 -0.67 -32.17 16.47
N GLN A 543 -0.63 -31.16 17.34
CA GLN A 543 -1.74 -30.84 18.23
C GLN A 543 -2.98 -30.40 17.45
N MET A 544 -2.80 -29.57 16.42
CA MET A 544 -3.89 -29.13 15.54
C MET A 544 -4.48 -30.30 14.75
N ALA A 545 -3.65 -31.23 14.27
CA ALA A 545 -4.10 -32.44 13.60
C ALA A 545 -5.06 -33.24 14.50
N ASN A 546 -4.70 -33.47 15.76
CA ASN A 546 -5.56 -34.16 16.74
C ASN A 546 -6.88 -33.45 17.03
N ARG A 547 -6.86 -32.11 17.02
CA ARG A 547 -8.03 -31.29 17.37
C ARG A 547 -9.04 -31.20 16.22
N VAL A 548 -8.54 -31.07 14.99
CA VAL A 548 -9.36 -30.62 13.86
C VAL A 548 -9.52 -31.66 12.74
N LEU A 549 -8.59 -32.62 12.61
CA LEU A 549 -8.67 -33.65 11.57
C LEU A 549 -9.46 -34.89 12.04
N PRO A 550 -10.05 -35.65 11.10
CA PRO A 550 -10.57 -36.98 11.38
C PRO A 550 -9.49 -37.90 11.95
N LEU A 551 -9.88 -38.75 12.90
CA LEU A 551 -8.96 -39.61 13.65
C LEU A 551 -8.10 -40.54 12.77
N SER A 552 -8.61 -41.00 11.64
CA SER A 552 -7.83 -41.84 10.70
C SER A 552 -6.65 -41.08 10.12
N ILE A 553 -6.88 -39.84 9.68
CA ILE A 553 -5.85 -38.98 9.10
C ILE A 553 -4.89 -38.50 10.20
N ALA A 554 -5.40 -38.15 11.38
CA ALA A 554 -4.56 -37.72 12.49
C ALA A 554 -3.63 -38.85 12.98
N ALA A 555 -4.09 -40.10 12.95
CA ALA A 555 -3.27 -41.27 13.30
C ALA A 555 -2.14 -41.50 12.29
N ASP A 556 -2.42 -41.42 10.98
CA ASP A 556 -1.41 -41.59 9.93
C ASP A 556 -0.28 -40.55 10.00
N ILE A 557 -0.56 -39.36 10.56
CA ILE A 557 0.43 -38.28 10.71
C ILE A 557 1.35 -38.47 11.94
N GLN A 558 0.92 -39.29 12.92
CA GLN A 558 1.64 -39.49 14.17
C GLN A 558 2.56 -40.72 14.18
N VAL A 559 2.34 -41.62 13.23
CA VAL A 559 3.17 -42.80 12.99
C VAL A 559 4.31 -42.39 12.07
#